data_AF-A0A820M7T9-F1
#
_entry.id   AF-A0A820M7T9-F1
#
_cell.length_a   1.000
_cell.length_b   1.000
_cell.length_c   1.000
_cell.angle_alpha   90.00
_cell.angle_beta   90.00
_cell.angle_gamma   90.00
#
_symmetry.space_group_name_H-M   'P 1'
#
loop_
_entity.id
_entity.type
_entity.pdbx_description
1 polymer ?
#
loop_
_entity_poly.entity_id
_entity_poly.type
_entity_poly.pdbx_seq_one_letter_code
_entity_poly.pdbx_strand_id
1 'polypeptide(L)'
;MSSSIKVRIIGKRAQIQTNVSQVQTNKFQCQRLCLRIDQLIDPVERLEHASSIFIRQETRSIIDNLLQCLDDCNNFIEKFKSSTECCNQEINEYENDCEKFEELNKRLSELGQDLCLGLNIQELFNQKQDREDQKQDLEELNKISQKLLQQNQEQYKQIDKIINQRFESLR
;
A
#
# COMPACT_ATOMS: atom_id res chain seq x y z
N MET A 1 3.36 6.92 8.49
CA MET A 1 4.14 5.66 8.52
C MET A 1 4.27 4.97 7.15
N SER A 2 3.43 5.28 6.15
CA SER A 2 3.50 4.69 4.80
C SER A 2 4.80 4.98 4.03
N SER A 3 5.37 6.18 4.18
CA SER A 3 6.62 6.59 3.52
C SER A 3 7.83 5.70 3.86
N SER A 4 7.79 4.91 4.95
CA SER A 4 8.89 4.02 5.31
C SER A 4 8.95 2.75 4.45
N ILE A 5 7.81 2.18 4.05
CA ILE A 5 7.77 0.89 3.36
C ILE A 5 8.21 1.04 1.90
N LYS A 6 7.63 1.99 1.18
CA LYS A 6 8.00 2.29 -0.21
C LYS A 6 9.50 2.61 -0.31
N VAL A 7 10.00 3.48 0.57
CA VAL A 7 11.43 3.83 0.62
C VAL A 7 12.30 2.60 0.85
N ARG A 8 11.90 1.67 1.73
CA ARG A 8 12.64 0.42 1.96
C ARG A 8 12.67 -0.47 0.73
N ILE A 9 11.54 -0.67 0.05
CA ILE A 9 11.47 -1.51 -1.15
C ILE A 9 12.29 -0.90 -2.29
N ILE A 10 12.11 0.40 -2.55
CA ILE A 10 12.88 1.13 -3.58
C ILE A 10 14.37 1.11 -3.25
N GLY A 11 14.74 1.28 -1.98
CA GLY A 11 16.13 1.19 -1.51
C GLY A 11 16.75 -0.17 -1.79
N LYS A 12 16.06 -1.27 -1.46
CA LYS A 12 16.53 -2.64 -1.76
C LYS A 12 16.66 -2.87 -3.27
N ARG A 13 15.69 -2.42 -4.06
CA ARG A 13 15.74 -2.49 -5.52
C ARG A 13 16.96 -1.77 -6.09
N ALA A 14 17.26 -0.55 -5.62
CA ALA A 14 18.44 0.20 -6.04
C ALA A 14 19.75 -0.51 -5.65
N GLN A 15 19.79 -1.14 -4.47
CA GLN A 15 20.93 -1.95 -4.05
C GLN A 15 21.12 -3.16 -4.97
N ILE A 16 20.06 -3.88 -5.29
CA ILE A 16 20.08 -5.02 -6.21
C ILE A 16 20.55 -4.58 -7.60
N GLN A 17 20.03 -3.48 -8.13
CA GLN A 17 20.48 -2.91 -9.42
C GLN A 17 21.99 -2.64 -9.44
N THR A 18 22.49 -2.04 -8.36
CA THR A 18 23.93 -1.80 -8.20
C THR A 18 24.71 -3.10 -8.18
N ASN A 19 24.24 -4.11 -7.44
CA ASN A 19 24.88 -5.41 -7.32
C ASN A 19 24.91 -6.18 -8.64
N VAL A 20 23.83 -6.14 -9.41
CA VAL A 20 23.76 -6.74 -10.74
C VAL A 20 24.74 -6.11 -11.72
N SER A 21 25.05 -4.81 -11.61
CA SER A 21 26.07 -4.19 -12.45
C SER A 21 27.50 -4.70 -12.15
N GLN A 22 27.71 -5.28 -10.98
CA GLN A 22 29.03 -5.74 -10.50
C GLN A 22 29.26 -7.24 -10.71
N VAL A 23 28.24 -8.01 -11.11
CA VAL A 23 28.38 -9.46 -11.29
C VAL A 23 29.31 -9.81 -12.47
N GLN A 24 30.13 -10.84 -12.27
CA GLN A 24 31.09 -11.34 -13.26
C GLN A 24 30.54 -12.57 -13.99
N THR A 25 29.73 -13.40 -13.32
CA THR A 25 29.07 -14.58 -13.89
C THR A 25 27.55 -14.47 -13.80
N ASN A 26 26.82 -15.34 -14.52
CA ASN A 26 25.35 -15.38 -14.56
C ASN A 26 24.66 -14.03 -14.86
N LYS A 27 25.36 -13.13 -15.57
CA LYS A 27 24.94 -11.73 -15.83
C LYS A 27 23.51 -11.63 -16.35
N PHE A 28 23.15 -12.44 -17.34
CA PHE A 28 21.83 -12.41 -17.95
C PHE A 28 20.71 -12.88 -17.01
N GLN A 29 20.98 -13.84 -16.12
CA GLN A 29 20.01 -14.30 -15.14
C GLN A 29 19.83 -13.25 -14.04
N CYS A 30 20.92 -12.68 -13.53
CA CYS A 30 20.91 -11.56 -12.57
C CYS A 30 20.16 -10.33 -13.11
N GLN A 31 20.43 -9.94 -14.36
CA GLN A 31 19.72 -8.85 -15.05
C GLN A 31 18.23 -9.14 -15.17
N ARG A 32 17.85 -10.37 -15.54
CA ARG A 32 16.45 -10.76 -15.69
C ARG A 32 15.70 -10.77 -14.37
N LEU A 33 16.35 -11.24 -13.31
CA LEU A 33 15.82 -11.18 -11.94
C LEU A 33 15.58 -9.71 -11.53
N CYS A 34 16.53 -8.83 -11.81
CA CYS A 34 16.39 -7.39 -11.56
C CYS A 34 15.22 -6.76 -12.34
N LEU A 35 15.06 -7.11 -13.62
CA LEU A 35 13.94 -6.62 -14.44
C LEU A 35 12.58 -7.07 -13.88
N ARG A 36 12.49 -8.27 -13.30
CA ARG A 36 11.26 -8.74 -12.64
C ARG A 36 10.99 -7.99 -11.34
N ILE A 37 12.03 -7.64 -10.58
CA ILE A 37 11.90 -6.77 -9.42
C ILE A 37 11.39 -5.39 -9.83
N ASP A 38 11.84 -4.86 -10.98
CA ASP A 38 11.36 -3.57 -11.50
C ASP A 38 9.85 -3.57 -11.79
N GLN A 39 9.28 -4.71 -12.19
CA GLN A 39 7.83 -4.85 -12.42
C GLN A 39 7.00 -4.73 -11.15
N LEU A 40 7.62 -4.87 -9.97
CA LEU A 40 6.96 -4.74 -8.67
C LEU A 40 6.89 -3.28 -8.19
N ILE A 41 7.48 -2.33 -8.92
CA ILE A 41 7.48 -0.92 -8.52
C ILE A 41 6.08 -0.30 -8.63
N ASP A 42 5.37 -0.49 -9.75
CA ASP A 42 4.06 0.15 -9.94
C ASP A 42 3.02 -0.25 -8.88
N PRO A 43 2.92 -1.53 -8.46
CA PRO A 43 2.09 -1.90 -7.32
C PRO A 43 2.56 -1.26 -6.00
N VAL A 44 3.88 -1.16 -5.78
CA VAL A 44 4.44 -0.56 -4.57
C VAL A 44 4.21 0.95 -4.53
N GLU A 45 4.17 1.65 -5.66
CA GLU A 45 3.81 3.06 -5.71
C GLU A 45 2.35 3.30 -5.35
N ARG A 46 1.45 2.38 -5.74
CA ARG A 46 0.02 2.43 -5.37
C ARG A 46 -0.22 2.27 -3.86
N LEU A 47 0.71 1.66 -3.11
CA LEU A 47 0.63 1.62 -1.64
C LEU A 47 0.55 3.02 -1.02
N GLU A 48 1.22 4.02 -1.60
CA GLU A 48 1.22 5.38 -1.04
C GLU A 48 -0.16 6.02 -1.12
N HIS A 49 -0.89 5.79 -2.20
CA HIS A 49 -2.24 6.33 -2.41
C HIS A 49 -3.30 5.64 -1.55
N ALA A 50 -3.18 4.34 -1.30
CA ALA A 50 -4.12 3.58 -0.47
C ALA A 50 -3.97 3.86 1.05
N SER A 51 -2.84 4.46 1.45
CA SER A 51 -2.35 4.44 2.83
C SER A 51 -2.69 5.66 3.69
N SER A 52 -3.72 6.45 3.34
CA SER A 52 -4.08 7.59 4.17
C SER A 52 -4.53 7.19 5.59
N ILE A 53 -5.07 5.98 5.83
CA ILE A 53 -5.62 5.66 7.17
C ILE A 53 -5.32 4.24 7.70
N PHE A 54 -5.27 3.16 6.89
CA PHE A 54 -5.05 1.81 7.44
C PHE A 54 -4.57 0.81 6.39
N ILE A 55 -3.43 0.14 6.62
CA ILE A 55 -3.02 -1.03 5.81
C ILE A 55 -3.45 -2.29 6.56
N ARG A 56 -4.25 -3.14 5.91
CA ARG A 56 -4.66 -4.43 6.45
C ARG A 56 -3.46 -5.33 6.78
N GLN A 57 -3.62 -6.16 7.81
CA GLN A 57 -2.58 -7.05 8.30
C GLN A 57 -2.10 -8.03 7.21
N GLU A 58 -3.02 -8.51 6.36
CA GLU A 58 -2.72 -9.41 5.26
C GLU A 58 -1.81 -8.73 4.23
N THR A 59 -2.14 -7.50 3.82
CA THR A 59 -1.31 -6.69 2.92
C THR A 59 0.06 -6.41 3.52
N ARG A 60 0.12 -6.16 4.84
CA ARG A 60 1.40 -5.98 5.56
C ARG A 60 2.26 -7.24 5.54
N SER A 61 1.68 -8.41 5.76
CA SER A 61 2.40 -9.69 5.69
C SER A 61 2.98 -9.93 4.28
N ILE A 62 2.24 -9.59 3.23
CA ILE A 62 2.72 -9.70 1.85
C ILE A 62 3.91 -8.78 1.60
N ILE A 63 3.86 -7.54 2.10
CA ILE A 63 4.96 -6.57 2.02
C ILE A 63 6.21 -7.07 2.75
N ASP A 64 6.06 -7.60 3.96
CA ASP A 64 7.19 -8.12 4.73
C ASP A 64 7.83 -9.34 4.02
N ASN A 65 7.01 -10.22 3.44
CA ASN A 65 7.49 -11.34 2.64
C ASN A 65 8.21 -10.89 1.36
N LEU A 66 7.73 -9.82 0.71
CA LEU A 66 8.39 -9.20 -0.43
C LEU A 66 9.75 -8.63 -0.04
N LEU A 67 9.84 -7.89 1.07
CA LEU A 67 11.11 -7.35 1.57
C LEU A 67 12.13 -8.46 1.83
N GLN A 68 11.69 -9.57 2.45
CA GLN A 68 12.56 -10.73 2.67
C GLN A 68 12.99 -11.36 1.34
N CYS A 69 12.08 -11.52 0.38
CA CYS A 69 12.42 -12.07 -0.94
C CYS A 69 13.45 -11.20 -1.67
N LEU A 70 13.36 -9.87 -1.55
CA LEU A 70 14.35 -8.95 -2.12
C LEU A 70 15.72 -9.10 -1.44
N ASP A 71 15.77 -9.34 -0.12
CA ASP A 71 17.02 -9.65 0.57
C ASP A 71 17.62 -10.97 0.10
N ASP A 72 16.80 -12.00 -0.07
CA ASP A 72 17.23 -13.29 -0.59
C ASP A 72 17.80 -13.16 -2.01
N CYS A 73 17.14 -12.38 -2.88
CA CYS A 73 17.66 -12.04 -4.22
C CYS A 73 19.00 -11.32 -4.14
N ASN A 74 19.11 -10.31 -3.28
CA ASN A 74 20.33 -9.52 -3.14
C ASN A 74 21.51 -10.39 -2.68
N ASN A 75 21.30 -11.21 -1.65
CA ASN A 75 22.30 -12.13 -1.11
C ASN A 75 22.72 -13.18 -2.15
N PHE A 76 21.78 -13.66 -2.97
CA PHE A 76 22.09 -14.61 -4.03
C PHE A 76 22.92 -13.97 -5.14
N ILE A 77 22.60 -12.73 -5.54
CA ILE A 77 23.34 -11.98 -6.57
C ILE A 77 24.78 -11.67 -6.13
N GLU A 78 25.01 -11.36 -4.85
CA GLU A 78 26.34 -11.09 -4.29
C GLU A 78 27.35 -12.21 -4.58
N LYS A 79 26.91 -13.48 -4.61
CA LYS A 79 27.76 -14.64 -4.91
C LYS A 79 28.44 -14.55 -6.26
N PHE A 80 27.82 -13.87 -7.23
CA PHE A 80 28.32 -13.80 -8.61
C PHE A 80 29.24 -12.60 -8.86
N LYS A 81 29.57 -11.79 -7.85
CA LYS A 81 30.47 -10.63 -8.00
C LYS A 81 31.95 -11.01 -8.09
N SER A 82 32.34 -12.14 -7.52
CA SER A 82 33.73 -12.61 -7.51
C SER A 82 33.99 -13.58 -8.64
N SER A 83 34.91 -13.23 -9.55
CA SER A 83 35.30 -14.08 -10.71
C SER A 83 36.01 -15.37 -10.28
N THR A 84 36.69 -15.34 -9.13
CA THR A 84 37.60 -16.39 -8.67
C THR A 84 36.92 -17.65 -8.13
N GLU A 85 35.68 -17.57 -7.65
CA GLU A 85 34.96 -18.73 -7.09
C GLU A 85 34.23 -19.53 -8.18
N CYS A 86 33.79 -18.88 -9.28
CA CYS A 86 32.86 -19.48 -10.24
C CYS A 86 33.55 -20.24 -11.40
N CYS A 87 34.79 -19.91 -11.76
CA CYS A 87 35.48 -20.56 -12.89
C CYS A 87 35.85 -22.04 -12.66
N ASN A 88 35.74 -22.54 -11.42
CA ASN A 88 36.02 -23.94 -11.07
C ASN A 88 34.79 -24.71 -10.57
N GLN A 89 33.60 -24.13 -10.62
CA GLN A 89 32.41 -24.76 -10.03
C GLN A 89 31.94 -25.96 -10.86
N GLU A 90 31.78 -27.08 -10.18
CA GLU A 90 31.28 -28.34 -10.72
C GLU A 90 29.88 -28.15 -11.33
N ILE A 91 29.55 -28.88 -12.40
CA ILE A 91 28.26 -28.82 -13.11
C ILE A 91 27.05 -28.85 -12.15
N ASN A 92 27.17 -29.55 -11.02
CA ASN A 92 26.15 -29.64 -9.98
C ASN A 92 25.80 -28.29 -9.32
N GLU A 93 26.77 -27.39 -9.16
CA GLU A 93 26.51 -26.06 -8.58
C GLU A 93 25.76 -25.16 -9.56
N TYR A 94 25.98 -25.33 -10.87
CA TYR A 94 25.26 -24.61 -11.90
C TYR A 94 23.77 -25.03 -11.99
N GLU A 95 23.48 -26.33 -11.84
CA GLU A 95 22.09 -26.83 -11.78
C GLU A 95 21.36 -26.24 -10.56
N ASN A 96 22.00 -26.25 -9.39
CA ASN A 96 21.47 -25.65 -8.17
C ASN A 96 21.21 -24.14 -8.32
N ASP A 97 22.11 -23.41 -8.98
CA ASP A 97 21.93 -21.98 -9.24
C ASP A 97 20.76 -21.71 -10.19
N CYS A 98 20.59 -22.53 -11.24
CA CYS A 98 19.45 -22.45 -12.14
C CYS A 98 18.12 -22.65 -11.39
N GLU A 99 18.03 -23.70 -10.58
CA GLU A 99 16.85 -23.96 -9.74
C GLU A 99 16.58 -22.80 -8.78
N LYS A 100 17.62 -22.22 -8.18
CA LYS A 100 17.46 -21.09 -7.27
C LYS A 100 16.98 -19.83 -7.98
N PHE A 101 17.46 -19.56 -9.20
CA PHE A 101 16.91 -18.48 -10.02
C PHE A 101 15.42 -18.71 -10.29
N GLU A 102 15.02 -19.93 -10.66
CA GLU A 102 13.61 -20.27 -10.90
C GLU A 102 12.74 -20.10 -9.64
N GLU A 103 13.21 -20.55 -8.49
CA GLU A 103 12.54 -20.39 -7.20
C GLU A 103 12.30 -18.90 -6.86
N LEU A 104 13.36 -18.08 -6.90
CA LEU A 104 13.28 -16.65 -6.60
C LEU A 104 12.33 -15.93 -7.58
N ASN A 105 12.44 -16.29 -8.86
CA ASN A 105 11.59 -15.78 -9.92
C ASN A 105 10.11 -16.09 -9.70
N LYS A 106 9.80 -17.33 -9.33
CA LYS A 106 8.44 -17.77 -9.02
C LYS A 106 7.90 -17.02 -7.79
N ARG A 107 8.70 -16.96 -6.72
CA ARG A 107 8.33 -16.27 -5.48
C ARG A 107 8.08 -14.77 -5.69
N LEU A 108 8.91 -14.09 -6.49
CA LEU A 108 8.67 -12.69 -6.85
C LEU A 108 7.35 -12.51 -7.62
N SER A 109 7.04 -13.43 -8.54
CA SER A 109 5.79 -13.38 -9.30
C SER A 109 4.57 -13.58 -8.40
N GLU A 110 4.61 -14.58 -7.51
CA GLU A 110 3.54 -14.86 -6.55
C GLU A 110 3.30 -13.67 -5.62
N LEU A 111 4.37 -13.14 -5.02
CA LEU A 111 4.29 -11.98 -4.13
C LEU A 111 3.79 -10.72 -4.85
N GLY A 112 4.15 -10.54 -6.13
CA GLY A 112 3.63 -9.45 -6.95
C GLY A 112 2.12 -9.55 -7.18
N GLN A 113 1.63 -10.75 -7.48
CA GLN A 113 0.19 -11.02 -7.66
C GLN A 113 -0.56 -10.81 -6.35
N ASP A 114 -0.06 -11.36 -5.25
CA ASP A 114 -0.64 -11.20 -3.91
C ASP A 114 -0.69 -9.73 -3.50
N LEU A 115 0.37 -8.96 -3.77
CA LEU A 115 0.40 -7.53 -3.48
C LEU A 115 -0.68 -6.78 -4.25
N CYS A 116 -0.84 -7.06 -5.54
CA CYS A 116 -1.89 -6.46 -6.36
C CYS A 116 -3.29 -6.80 -5.84
N LEU A 117 -3.52 -8.06 -5.46
CA LEU A 117 -4.79 -8.50 -4.88
C LEU A 117 -5.07 -7.83 -3.54
N GLY A 118 -4.07 -7.80 -2.65
CA GLY A 118 -4.18 -7.15 -1.34
C GLY A 118 -4.49 -5.65 -1.45
N LEU A 119 -3.88 -4.96 -2.41
CA LEU A 119 -4.17 -3.56 -2.73
C LEU A 119 -5.61 -3.36 -3.22
N ASN A 120 -6.05 -4.17 -4.18
CA ASN A 120 -7.42 -4.08 -4.71
C ASN A 120 -8.47 -4.35 -3.61
N ILE A 121 -8.22 -5.32 -2.72
CA ILE A 121 -9.09 -5.62 -1.59
C ILE A 121 -9.12 -4.44 -0.60
N GLN A 122 -7.97 -3.82 -0.33
CA GLN A 122 -7.88 -2.63 0.52
C GLN A 122 -8.71 -1.48 -0.04
N GLU A 123 -8.60 -1.19 -1.35
CA GLU A 123 -9.37 -0.13 -2.00
C GLU A 123 -10.87 -0.38 -1.93
N LEU A 124 -11.31 -1.62 -2.17
CA LEU A 124 -12.74 -2.00 -2.04
C LEU A 124 -13.26 -1.81 -0.62
N PHE A 125 -12.43 -2.11 0.39
CA PHE A 125 -12.80 -1.91 1.79
C PHE A 125 -12.90 -0.42 2.14
N ASN A 126 -11.92 0.39 1.72
CA ASN A 126 -11.93 1.83 1.91
C ASN A 126 -13.18 2.45 1.27
N GLN A 127 -13.50 2.10 0.03
CA GLN A 127 -14.73 2.58 -0.64
C GLN A 127 -16.01 2.19 0.10
N LYS A 128 -16.03 1.05 0.77
CA LYS A 128 -17.18 0.63 1.58
C LYS A 128 -17.30 1.47 2.84
N GLN A 129 -16.19 1.72 3.53
CA GLN A 129 -16.15 2.60 4.71
C GLN A 129 -16.56 4.03 4.34
N ASP A 130 -16.02 4.58 3.25
CA ASP A 130 -16.37 5.93 2.78
C ASP A 130 -17.89 6.09 2.54
N ARG A 131 -18.56 5.04 2.03
CA ARG A 131 -20.02 5.04 1.84
C ARG A 131 -20.78 4.97 3.16
N GLU A 132 -20.27 4.20 4.13
CA GLU A 132 -20.89 4.08 5.45
C GLU A 132 -20.76 5.41 6.21
N ASP A 133 -19.57 6.03 6.17
CA ASP A 133 -19.29 7.33 6.78
C ASP A 133 -20.15 8.43 6.12
N GLN A 134 -20.22 8.48 4.79
CA GLN A 134 -21.08 9.44 4.08
C GLN A 134 -22.57 9.30 4.48
N LYS A 135 -23.03 8.07 4.73
CA LYS A 135 -24.40 7.84 5.20
C LYS A 135 -24.59 8.37 6.63
N GLN A 136 -23.63 8.12 7.52
CA GLN A 136 -23.67 8.62 8.90
C GLN A 136 -23.64 10.15 8.94
N ASP A 137 -22.77 10.78 8.15
CA ASP A 137 -22.69 12.24 8.02
C ASP A 137 -24.02 12.84 7.56
N LEU A 138 -24.68 12.20 6.58
CA LEU A 138 -25.99 12.64 6.09
C LEU A 138 -27.08 12.50 7.16
N GLU A 139 -27.05 11.44 7.96
CA GLU A 139 -27.97 11.28 9.10
C GLU A 139 -27.73 12.34 10.18
N GLU A 140 -26.47 12.69 10.47
CA GLU A 140 -26.14 13.76 11.40
C GLU A 140 -26.56 15.14 10.90
N LEU A 141 -26.31 15.46 9.63
CA LEU A 141 -26.75 16.70 9.00
C LEU A 141 -28.27 16.85 9.07
N ASN A 142 -29.02 15.78 8.84
CA ASN A 142 -30.47 15.79 8.99
C ASN A 142 -30.91 16.07 10.43
N LYS A 143 -30.25 15.47 11.44
CA LYS A 143 -30.52 15.75 12.86
C LYS A 143 -30.24 17.21 13.21
N ILE A 144 -29.14 17.77 12.70
CA ILE A 144 -28.78 19.18 12.91
C ILE A 144 -29.83 20.09 12.27
N SER A 145 -30.23 19.80 11.03
CA SER A 145 -31.24 20.57 10.31
C SER A 145 -32.59 20.57 11.04
N GLN A 146 -33.04 19.42 11.55
CA GLN A 146 -34.27 19.32 12.34
C GLN A 146 -34.20 20.13 13.64
N LYS A 147 -33.07 20.09 14.35
CA LYS A 147 -32.86 20.90 15.57
C LYS A 147 -32.92 22.39 15.28
N LEU A 148 -32.28 22.85 14.21
CA LEU A 148 -32.32 24.25 13.79
C LEU A 148 -33.74 24.68 13.42
N LEU A 149 -34.50 23.81 12.74
CA LEU A 149 -35.90 24.09 12.40
C LEU A 149 -36.76 24.25 13.67
N GLN A 150 -36.60 23.37 14.67
CA GLN A 150 -37.30 23.46 15.95
C GLN A 150 -36.95 24.74 16.71
N GLN A 151 -35.66 25.08 16.80
CA GLN A 151 -35.20 26.32 17.43
C GLN A 151 -35.79 27.56 16.77
N ASN A 152 -35.80 27.61 15.44
CA ASN A 152 -36.41 28.72 14.70
C ASN A 152 -37.92 28.81 14.97
N GLN A 153 -38.64 27.68 14.96
CA GLN A 153 -40.08 27.65 15.27
C GLN A 153 -40.38 28.15 16.70
N GLU A 154 -39.55 27.79 17.67
CA GLU A 154 -39.67 28.27 19.05
C GLU A 154 -39.41 29.78 19.15
N GLN A 155 -38.39 30.29 18.45
CA GLN A 155 -38.11 31.72 18.38
C GLN A 155 -39.28 32.52 17.77
N TYR A 156 -39.87 32.05 16.67
CA TYR A 156 -41.04 32.71 16.07
C TYR A 156 -42.23 32.76 17.04
N LYS A 157 -42.53 31.66 17.74
CA LYS A 157 -43.59 31.65 18.77
C LYS A 157 -43.32 32.63 19.90
N GLN A 158 -42.07 32.79 20.33
CA GLN A 158 -41.71 33.76 21.36
C GLN A 158 -41.88 35.20 20.87
N ILE A 159 -41.46 35.50 19.64
CA ILE A 159 -41.65 36.81 19.01
C ILE A 159 -43.15 37.14 18.93
N ASP A 160 -43.98 36.22 18.44
CA ASP A 160 -45.43 36.41 18.35
C ASP A 160 -46.06 36.67 19.73
N LYS A 161 -45.60 35.95 20.76
CA LYS A 161 -46.07 36.15 22.14
C LYS A 161 -45.68 37.54 22.66
N ILE A 162 -44.46 37.99 22.41
CA ILE A 162 -43.98 39.32 22.81
C ILE A 162 -44.79 40.41 22.10
N ILE A 163 -45.03 40.27 20.79
CA ILE A 163 -45.83 41.20 20.01
C ILE A 163 -47.23 41.31 20.59
N ASN A 164 -47.91 40.17 20.82
CA ASN A 164 -49.27 40.15 21.35
C ASN A 164 -49.36 40.77 22.76
N GLN A 165 -48.43 40.43 23.66
CA GLN A 165 -48.38 41.03 25.00
C GLN A 165 -48.18 42.55 24.94
N ARG A 166 -47.33 43.03 24.03
CA ARG A 166 -47.09 44.46 23.86
C ARG A 166 -48.31 45.19 23.31
N PHE A 167 -49.03 44.59 22.38
CA PHE A 167 -50.30 45.12 21.87
C PHE A 167 -51.39 45.17 22.94
N GLU A 168 -51.50 44.16 23.80
CA GLU A 168 -52.44 44.16 24.93
C GLU A 168 -52.10 45.23 25.97
N SER A 169 -50.81 45.47 26.24
CA SER A 169 -50.37 46.52 27.18
C SER A 169 -50.58 47.96 26.69
N LEU A 170 -50.92 48.14 25.41
CA LEU A 170 -51.18 49.45 24.79
C LEU A 170 -52.68 49.76 24.64
N ARG A 171 -53.56 48.83 25.04
CA ARG A 171 -55.02 49.06 25.17
C ARG A 171 -55.37 49.44 26.61
#